data_AF-A0A968MVE0-F1
#
_entry.id   AF-A0A968MVE0-F1
#
_cell.length_a   1.000
_cell.length_b   1.000
_cell.length_c   1.000
_cell.angle_alpha   90.00
_cell.angle_beta   90.00
_cell.angle_gamma   90.00
#
_symmetry.space_group_name_H-M   'P 1'
#
loop_
_entity.id
_entity.type
_entity.pdbx_description
1 polymer ?
#
loop_
_entity_poly.entity_id
_entity_poly.type
_entity_poly.pdbx_seq_one_letter_code
_entity_poly.pdbx_strand_id
1 'polypeptide(L)'
;MKKILILSAFITMAGIAYSQDKTLYLSKATSNNLSVTNNSVNIDIVDVKTSVAYFNSNLKSTQSGEFIELESEGLVRTFDLGKPNIPVFSKLIELPIGATVQFNIVSYDEEFVDLTANGISQK
;
A
#
# COMPACT_ATOMS: atom_id res chain seq x y z
N MET A 1 -42.28 8.61 -27.36
CA MET A 1 -42.05 8.59 -25.89
C MET A 1 -41.06 7.50 -25.47
N LYS A 2 -41.23 6.23 -25.88
CA LYS A 2 -40.30 5.14 -25.55
C LYS A 2 -38.83 5.38 -25.93
N LYS A 3 -38.56 6.03 -27.08
CA LYS A 3 -37.20 6.34 -27.56
C LYS A 3 -36.46 7.38 -26.69
N ILE A 4 -37.19 8.33 -26.09
CA ILE A 4 -36.63 9.37 -25.22
C ILE A 4 -36.27 8.78 -23.86
N LEU A 5 -37.09 7.86 -23.35
CA LEU A 5 -36.80 7.11 -22.12
C LEU A 5 -35.52 6.26 -22.26
N ILE A 6 -35.35 5.56 -23.39
CA ILE A 6 -34.14 4.75 -23.66
C ILE A 6 -32.89 5.65 -23.74
N LEU A 7 -32.99 6.81 -24.38
CA LEU A 7 -31.87 7.75 -24.48
C LEU A 7 -31.48 8.34 -23.11
N SER A 8 -32.48 8.66 -22.26
CA SER A 8 -32.21 9.13 -20.90
C SER A 8 -31.53 8.07 -20.03
N ALA A 9 -31.94 6.80 -20.16
CA ALA A 9 -31.34 5.69 -19.43
C ALA A 9 -29.88 5.44 -19.85
N PHE A 10 -29.55 5.67 -21.13
CA PHE A 10 -28.19 5.53 -21.64
C PHE A 10 -27.24 6.62 -21.10
N ILE A 11 -27.74 7.86 -20.96
CA ILE A 11 -26.98 8.99 -20.42
C ILE A 11 -26.72 8.80 -18.92
N THR A 12 -27.69 8.29 -18.15
CA THR A 12 -27.48 8.02 -16.72
C THR A 12 -26.52 6.86 -16.46
N MET A 13 -26.46 5.85 -17.33
CA MET A 13 -25.54 4.73 -17.19
C MET A 13 -24.07 5.15 -17.45
N ALA A 14 -23.85 6.13 -18.32
CA ALA A 14 -22.50 6.62 -18.64
C ALA A 14 -21.87 7.45 -17.50
N GLY A 15 -22.67 8.02 -16.60
CA GLY A 15 -22.18 8.89 -15.51
C GLY A 15 -21.50 8.16 -14.35
N ILE A 16 -21.70 6.85 -14.20
CA ILE A 16 -21.25 6.10 -13.01
C ILE A 16 -19.82 5.55 -13.16
N ALA A 17 -19.17 5.67 -14.32
CA ALA A 17 -17.90 4.99 -14.63
C ALA A 17 -16.61 5.73 -14.17
N TYR A 18 -16.70 6.87 -13.48
CA TYR A 18 -15.56 7.79 -13.29
C TYR A 18 -14.86 7.76 -11.92
N SER A 19 -15.19 6.81 -11.04
CA SER A 19 -14.45 6.57 -9.80
C SER A 19 -13.88 5.16 -9.84
N GLN A 20 -12.58 5.02 -10.13
CA GLN A 20 -11.89 3.73 -10.12
C GLN A 20 -10.70 3.84 -9.16
N ASP A 21 -10.75 3.05 -8.09
CA ASP A 21 -9.58 2.79 -7.25
C ASP A 21 -8.51 2.11 -8.11
N LYS A 22 -7.26 2.54 -7.97
CA LYS A 22 -6.18 2.07 -8.84
C LYS A 22 -5.13 1.30 -8.06
N THR A 23 -4.77 0.13 -8.55
CA THR A 23 -3.70 -0.70 -7.98
C THR A 23 -2.39 -0.48 -8.73
N LEU A 24 -1.36 -0.11 -7.98
CA LEU A 24 0.03 -0.06 -8.40
C LEU A 24 0.70 -1.38 -8.03
N TYR A 25 1.16 -2.16 -9.01
CA TYR A 25 1.90 -3.40 -8.78
C TYR A 25 3.40 -3.13 -8.80
N LEU A 26 4.11 -3.56 -7.75
CA LEU A 26 5.57 -3.49 -7.63
C LEU A 26 6.25 -4.82 -8.00
N SER A 27 5.49 -5.91 -8.03
CA SER A 27 6.00 -7.20 -8.48
C SER A 27 4.91 -8.05 -9.10
N LYS A 28 5.28 -9.21 -9.65
CA LYS A 28 4.34 -10.22 -10.15
C LYS A 28 3.66 -11.03 -9.04
N ALA A 29 4.05 -10.82 -7.78
CA ALA A 29 3.43 -11.51 -6.65
C ALA A 29 2.00 -10.99 -6.43
N THR A 30 1.14 -11.85 -5.87
CA THR A 30 -0.27 -11.52 -5.62
C THR A 30 -0.52 -11.01 -4.20
N SER A 31 0.47 -11.12 -3.31
CA SER A 31 0.34 -10.73 -1.90
C SER A 31 1.68 -10.26 -1.34
N ASN A 32 1.60 -9.40 -0.33
CA ASN A 32 2.76 -8.97 0.44
C ASN A 32 3.29 -10.13 1.28
N ASN A 33 4.60 -10.14 1.52
CA ASN A 33 5.23 -11.15 2.35
C ASN A 33 6.07 -10.50 3.44
N LEU A 34 5.94 -11.00 4.66
CA LEU A 34 6.91 -10.83 5.73
C LEU A 34 7.17 -12.22 6.28
N SER A 35 8.42 -12.68 6.20
CA SER A 35 8.82 -14.00 6.66
C SER A 35 10.13 -13.95 7.43
N VAL A 36 10.26 -14.85 8.40
CA VAL A 36 11.52 -15.12 9.08
C VAL A 36 12.21 -16.23 8.28
N THR A 37 13.34 -15.93 7.66
CA THR A 37 14.03 -16.85 6.73
C THR A 37 15.08 -17.70 7.42
N ASN A 38 15.54 -17.28 8.59
CA ASN A 38 16.52 -18.02 9.38
C ASN A 38 16.18 -17.90 10.85
N ASN A 39 15.94 -19.05 11.48
CA ASN A 39 15.88 -19.20 12.93
C ASN A 39 16.90 -20.28 13.31
N SER A 40 18.18 -20.00 13.02
CA SER A 40 19.28 -20.90 13.33
C SER A 40 19.42 -21.09 14.83
N VAL A 41 20.06 -22.20 15.23
CA VAL A 41 20.27 -22.66 16.61
C VAL A 41 20.99 -21.62 17.52
N ASN A 42 21.53 -20.53 16.95
CA ASN A 42 22.00 -19.35 17.67
C ASN A 42 20.84 -18.36 17.85
N ILE A 43 20.39 -18.20 19.09
CA ILE A 43 19.28 -17.33 19.53
C ILE A 43 19.46 -15.83 19.20
N ASP A 44 20.66 -15.42 18.77
CA ASP A 44 21.05 -14.00 18.73
C ASP A 44 20.76 -13.30 17.39
N ILE A 45 20.44 -14.03 16.32
CA ILE A 45 20.20 -13.45 14.99
C ILE A 45 18.90 -13.97 14.40
N VAL A 46 18.05 -13.04 13.95
CA VAL A 46 16.80 -13.32 13.25
C VAL A 46 16.84 -12.65 11.88
N ASP A 47 16.82 -13.45 10.82
CA ASP A 47 16.74 -12.92 9.45
C ASP A 47 15.28 -12.72 9.06
N VAL A 48 14.93 -11.48 8.73
CA VAL A 48 13.58 -11.11 8.29
C VAL A 48 13.63 -10.66 6.83
N LYS A 49 12.77 -11.24 6.00
CA LYS A 49 12.57 -10.83 4.61
C LYS A 49 11.19 -10.23 4.44
N THR A 50 11.13 -9.06 3.80
CA THR A 50 9.88 -8.39 3.44
C THR A 50 9.79 -8.22 1.93
N SER A 51 8.59 -8.31 1.38
CA SER A 51 8.28 -8.02 -0.02
C SER A 51 6.90 -7.39 -0.13
N VAL A 52 6.80 -6.31 -0.90
CA VAL A 52 5.53 -5.65 -1.20
C VAL A 52 5.16 -5.98 -2.64
N ALA A 53 3.94 -6.49 -2.82
CA ALA A 53 3.42 -6.86 -4.13
C ALA A 53 2.74 -5.70 -4.84
N TYR A 54 1.93 -4.93 -4.10
CA TYR A 54 1.11 -3.87 -4.66
C TYR A 54 0.73 -2.80 -3.64
N PHE A 55 0.24 -1.67 -4.13
CA PHE A 55 -0.49 -0.65 -3.37
C PHE A 55 -1.81 -0.34 -4.06
N ASN A 56 -2.90 -0.31 -3.32
CA ASN A 56 -4.15 0.29 -3.75
C ASN A 56 -4.12 1.77 -3.44
N SER A 57 -4.62 2.58 -4.36
CA SER A 57 -4.79 4.02 -4.21
C SER A 57 -6.25 4.36 -4.09
N ASN A 58 -6.59 5.07 -3.02
CA ASN A 58 -7.94 5.49 -2.68
C ASN A 58 -7.97 7.00 -2.50
N LEU A 59 -9.04 7.65 -2.96
CA LEU A 59 -9.23 9.08 -2.73
C LEU A 59 -9.73 9.30 -1.29
N LYS A 60 -9.07 10.18 -0.55
CA LYS A 60 -9.37 10.53 0.82
C LYS A 60 -9.68 12.01 0.94
N SER A 61 -10.94 12.35 1.15
CA SER A 61 -11.36 13.73 1.43
C SER A 61 -11.01 14.10 2.88
N THR A 62 -10.38 15.25 3.06
CA THR A 62 -10.02 15.84 4.36
C THR A 62 -10.50 17.29 4.43
N GLN A 63 -10.36 17.93 5.59
CA GLN A 63 -10.67 19.37 5.72
C GLN A 63 -9.79 20.25 4.83
N SER A 64 -8.60 19.76 4.45
CA SER A 64 -7.61 20.48 3.65
C SER A 64 -7.71 20.17 2.16
N GLY A 65 -8.70 19.37 1.73
CA GLY A 65 -8.87 18.93 0.35
C GLY A 65 -8.81 17.41 0.19
N GLU A 66 -8.74 16.97 -1.07
CA GLU A 66 -8.68 15.55 -1.43
C GLU A 66 -7.25 15.08 -1.65
N PHE A 67 -6.92 13.94 -1.07
CA PHE A 67 -5.59 13.35 -1.14
C PHE A 67 -5.68 11.90 -1.61
N ILE A 68 -4.60 11.40 -2.19
CA ILE A 68 -4.47 9.96 -2.46
C ILE A 68 -3.90 9.30 -1.20
N GLU A 69 -4.59 8.28 -0.73
CA GLU A 69 -4.12 7.39 0.32
C GLU A 69 -3.69 6.06 -0.31
N LEU A 70 -2.46 5.63 0.00
CA LEU A 70 -1.96 4.32 -0.40
C LEU A 70 -2.26 3.32 0.71
N GLU A 71 -2.73 2.15 0.34
CA GLU A 71 -3.01 1.04 1.26
C GLU A 71 -2.56 -0.28 0.64
N SER A 72 -2.16 -1.23 1.49
CA SER A 72 -1.87 -2.59 1.04
C SER A 72 -2.15 -3.57 2.15
N GLU A 73 -2.61 -4.76 1.78
CA GLU A 73 -3.03 -5.77 2.75
C GLU A 73 -1.87 -6.18 3.68
N GLY A 74 -2.11 -6.16 4.99
CA GLY A 74 -1.11 -6.53 5.99
C GLY A 74 -0.07 -5.45 6.31
N LEU A 75 -0.15 -4.28 5.67
CA LEU A 75 0.64 -3.10 6.03
C LEU A 75 -0.22 -2.13 6.86
N VAL A 76 0.45 -1.34 7.71
CA VAL A 76 -0.18 -0.36 8.59
C VAL A 76 0.28 1.04 8.27
N ARG A 77 -0.52 2.03 8.68
CA ARG A 77 -0.25 3.46 8.46
C ARG A 77 0.91 3.96 9.31
N THR A 78 1.66 4.94 8.81
CA THR A 78 2.60 5.71 9.62
C THR A 78 1.84 6.82 10.35
N PHE A 79 1.84 6.80 11.69
CA PHE A 79 1.16 7.81 12.51
C PHE A 79 2.05 9.04 12.78
N ASP A 80 2.60 9.62 11.72
CA ASP A 80 3.44 10.83 11.79
C ASP A 80 2.64 12.05 11.33
N LEU A 81 2.19 12.86 12.29
CA LEU A 81 1.26 13.95 12.04
C LEU A 81 1.86 15.00 11.08
N GLY A 82 1.07 15.36 10.06
CA GLY A 82 1.48 16.35 9.06
C GLY A 82 2.39 15.80 7.96
N LYS A 83 2.76 14.52 7.99
CA LYS A 83 3.52 13.85 6.93
C LYS A 83 2.64 12.92 6.09
N PRO A 84 3.07 12.59 4.86
CA PRO A 84 2.40 11.57 4.07
C PRO A 84 2.29 10.25 4.83
N ASN A 85 1.12 9.64 4.77
CA ASN A 85 0.88 8.32 5.31
C ASN A 85 1.45 7.27 4.33
N ILE A 86 2.52 6.59 4.75
CA ILE A 86 3.19 5.56 3.95
C ILE A 86 2.94 4.20 4.62
N PRO A 87 2.35 3.21 3.93
CA PRO A 87 2.12 1.90 4.52
C PRO A 87 3.43 1.17 4.82
N VAL A 88 3.54 0.58 6.00
CA VAL A 88 4.72 -0.17 6.47
C VAL A 88 4.34 -1.52 7.05
N PHE A 89 5.28 -2.47 7.05
CA PHE A 89 5.13 -3.66 7.88
C PHE A 89 5.34 -3.30 9.35
N SER A 90 4.52 -3.88 10.22
CA SER A 90 4.68 -3.79 11.67
C SER A 90 4.50 -5.16 12.31
N LYS A 91 5.50 -5.60 13.07
CA LYS A 91 5.50 -6.86 13.82
C LYS A 91 6.17 -6.67 15.17
N LEU A 92 5.64 -7.35 16.16
CA LEU A 92 6.22 -7.45 17.49
C LEU A 92 7.20 -8.62 17.51
N ILE A 93 8.31 -8.44 18.23
CA ILE A 93 9.30 -9.48 18.48
C ILE A 93 9.53 -9.60 19.98
N GLU A 94 9.78 -10.81 20.45
CA GLU A 94 10.17 -11.07 21.82
C GLU A 94 11.67 -10.89 21.98
N LEU A 95 12.08 -10.26 23.08
CA LEU A 95 13.49 -9.97 23.36
C LEU A 95 13.90 -10.65 24.67
N PRO A 96 15.03 -11.38 24.69
CA PRO A 96 15.60 -11.91 25.92
C PRO A 96 15.96 -10.80 26.91
N ILE A 97 15.91 -11.13 28.21
CA ILE A 97 16.29 -10.19 29.28
C ILE A 97 17.74 -9.78 29.10
N GLY A 98 17.99 -8.47 29.06
CA GLY A 98 19.33 -7.90 28.91
C GLY A 98 19.87 -7.85 27.48
N ALA A 99 19.10 -8.31 26.48
CA ALA A 99 19.49 -8.19 25.08
C ALA A 99 19.34 -6.75 24.57
N THR A 100 20.22 -6.33 23.66
CA THR A 100 20.11 -5.09 22.89
C THR A 100 19.87 -5.44 21.43
N VAL A 101 18.88 -4.80 20.81
CA VAL A 101 18.55 -5.05 19.40
C VAL A 101 19.32 -4.11 18.49
N GLN A 102 19.91 -4.67 17.45
CA GLN A 102 20.48 -3.92 16.33
C GLN A 102 19.85 -4.41 15.03
N PHE A 103 19.37 -3.47 14.21
CA PHE A 103 18.88 -3.77 12.87
C PHE A 103 20.00 -3.55 11.85
N ASN A 104 20.23 -4.54 11.00
CA ASN A 104 21.14 -4.42 9.88
C ASN A 104 20.40 -4.71 8.57
N ILE A 105 20.40 -3.75 7.64
CA ILE A 105 19.79 -3.93 6.32
C ILE A 105 20.80 -4.66 5.45
N VAL A 106 20.55 -5.95 5.19
CA VAL A 106 21.46 -6.80 4.41
C VAL A 106 21.36 -6.52 2.92
N SER A 107 20.15 -6.32 2.41
CA SER A 107 19.88 -6.05 0.99
C SER A 107 18.50 -5.44 0.81
N TYR A 108 18.32 -4.68 -0.27
CA TYR A 108 17.02 -4.17 -0.69
C TYR A 108 17.02 -3.96 -2.21
N ASP A 109 15.82 -4.02 -2.79
CA ASP A 109 15.56 -3.56 -4.15
C ASP A 109 14.89 -2.18 -4.07
N GLU A 110 15.27 -1.28 -4.97
CA GLU A 110 14.71 0.08 -5.05
C GLU A 110 14.13 0.33 -6.44
N GLU A 111 12.94 0.92 -6.48
CA GLU A 111 12.28 1.33 -7.72
C GLU A 111 11.69 2.72 -7.54
N PHE A 112 11.86 3.57 -8.57
CA PHE A 112 11.19 4.85 -8.65
C PHE A 112 9.89 4.70 -9.45
N VAL A 113 8.77 5.06 -8.84
CA VAL A 113 7.45 5.01 -9.48
C VAL A 113 6.88 6.41 -9.65
N ASP A 114 6.61 6.79 -10.89
CA ASP A 114 5.83 7.98 -11.20
C ASP A 114 4.33 7.67 -11.04
N LEU A 115 3.71 8.21 -9.99
CA LEU A 115 2.30 8.03 -9.69
C LEU A 115 1.40 8.61 -10.80
N THR A 116 1.77 9.76 -11.35
CA THR A 116 0.98 10.45 -12.39
C THR A 116 0.97 9.64 -13.69
N ALA A 117 2.14 9.13 -14.10
CA ALA A 117 2.25 8.22 -15.25
C ALA A 117 1.46 6.92 -15.03
N ASN A 118 1.39 6.46 -13.78
CA ASN A 118 0.55 5.35 -13.36
C ASN A 118 -0.91 5.77 -13.12
N GLY A 119 -1.36 6.94 -13.57
CA GLY A 119 -2.75 7.42 -13.47
C GLY A 119 -3.27 7.56 -12.04
N ILE A 120 -2.37 7.69 -11.07
CA ILE A 120 -2.64 8.03 -9.68
C ILE A 120 -2.30 9.52 -9.54
N SER A 121 -3.29 10.37 -9.78
CA SER A 121 -3.17 11.83 -9.66
C SER A 121 -4.28 12.36 -8.78
N GLN A 122 -3.97 13.38 -7.99
CA GLN A 122 -4.99 14.26 -7.44
C GLN A 122 -5.67 14.98 -8.60
N LYS A 123 -7.00 15.09 -8.56
CA LYS A 123 -7.77 15.88 -9.53
C LYS A 123 -7.85 17.33 -9.07
#